data_AF-C0DAJ3-F1
#
_entry.id   AF-C0DAJ3-F1
#
_cell.length_a   1.000
_cell.length_b   1.000
_cell.length_c   1.000
_cell.angle_alpha   90.00
_cell.angle_beta   90.00
_cell.angle_gamma   90.00
#
_symmetry.space_group_name_H-M   'P 1'
#
loop_
_entity.id
_entity.type
_entity.pdbx_description
1 polymer ?
#
loop_
_entity_poly.entity_id
_entity_poly.type
_entity_poly.pdbx_seq_one_letter_code
_entity_poly.pdbx_strand_id
1 'polypeptide(L)'
;MQITRTDTGQKILFRGLDDGLKITSISVDKGVLCWVWIEEAYEITNEDDFNKLDLSIRGEVPEGYFKQITLTFNPWSATSWLKARFFDTPDEDTFVKTTTWQCNEWLDESDRNIFLKMQKNNPRRYRIEGEGEWGIAEGLIYTNVVCEDFNVDEIRAIPGIKSAFNLDFGFTDPNAFVCEMVDNAAMRIYIFDEWYQTGVTNKIIAEQIKKMGYGGQKIICDNAEPKSIAELQDEGIKAEPSRKGKDSVNHGIQLIQNYQIVVHPHCVEFKKEIDNYCWGKDKDGKLTDKPDHEFSHGMDSMRYGVTKLLLPDAFSFD
;
A
#
# COMPACT_ATOMS: atom_id res chain seq x y z
N MET A 1 -5.77 12.65 22.73
CA MET A 1 -4.78 12.76 23.83
C MET A 1 -4.19 14.18 23.87
N GLN A 2 -3.68 14.66 25.01
CA GLN A 2 -3.03 15.98 25.12
C GLN A 2 -1.98 16.02 26.23
N ILE A 3 -1.02 16.94 26.10
CA ILE A 3 -0.08 17.35 27.15
C ILE A 3 -0.34 18.82 27.48
N THR A 4 -0.24 19.21 28.75
CA THR A 4 -0.44 20.58 29.21
C THR A 4 0.72 21.03 30.08
N ARG A 5 1.31 22.17 29.75
CA ARG A 5 2.34 22.83 30.57
C ARG A 5 1.63 23.57 31.70
N THR A 6 1.77 23.12 32.95
CA THR A 6 0.92 23.58 34.06
C THR A 6 1.11 25.05 34.45
N ASP A 7 2.32 25.57 34.32
CA ASP A 7 2.70 26.96 34.60
C ASP A 7 2.07 27.97 33.62
N THR A 8 1.90 27.59 32.36
CA THR A 8 1.43 28.46 31.27
C THR A 8 0.08 28.07 30.71
N GLY A 9 -0.40 26.86 30.96
CA GLY A 9 -1.62 26.30 30.37
C GLY A 9 -1.53 25.98 28.88
N GLN A 10 -0.34 26.10 28.26
CA GLN A 10 -0.12 25.75 26.86
C GLN A 10 -0.31 24.25 26.63
N LYS A 11 -0.82 23.88 25.45
CA LYS A 11 -1.21 22.50 25.13
C LYS A 11 -0.53 21.98 23.87
N ILE A 12 -0.19 20.69 23.89
CA ILE A 12 0.12 19.88 22.71
C ILE A 12 -1.01 18.86 22.58
N LEU A 13 -1.63 18.81 21.40
CA LEU A 13 -2.78 17.95 21.12
C LEU A 13 -2.34 16.84 20.15
N PHE A 14 -2.69 15.59 20.46
CA PHE A 14 -2.40 14.44 19.62
C PHE A 14 -3.68 13.93 18.98
N ARG A 15 -3.70 13.82 17.65
CA ARG A 15 -4.84 13.37 16.84
C ARG A 15 -4.30 12.52 15.69
N GLY A 16 -5.02 11.47 15.34
CA GLY A 16 -4.85 10.80 14.05
C GLY A 16 -5.46 11.64 12.94
N LEU A 17 -4.95 11.47 11.72
CA LEU A 17 -5.44 12.14 10.52
C LEU A 17 -6.50 11.32 9.76
N ASP A 18 -6.94 10.21 10.35
CA ASP A 18 -7.95 9.28 9.87
C ASP A 18 -9.33 9.91 9.63
N ASP A 19 -9.60 11.08 10.21
CA ASP A 19 -10.78 11.90 9.94
C ASP A 19 -10.40 13.39 9.86
N GLY A 20 -9.95 13.83 8.69
CA GLY A 20 -9.43 15.19 8.45
C GLY A 20 -10.39 16.33 8.84
N LEU A 21 -11.70 16.09 8.81
CA LEU A 21 -12.71 17.07 9.23
C LEU A 21 -12.62 17.37 10.73
N LYS A 22 -12.28 16.38 11.57
CA LYS A 22 -12.16 16.58 13.03
C LYS A 22 -10.99 17.48 13.42
N ILE A 23 -9.95 17.59 12.57
CA ILE A 23 -8.77 18.42 12.87
C ILE A 23 -9.07 19.91 12.66
N THR A 24 -9.88 20.24 11.66
CA THR A 24 -10.23 21.63 11.33
C THR A 24 -11.06 22.35 12.40
N SER A 25 -11.72 21.60 13.29
CA SER A 25 -12.53 22.15 14.39
C SER A 25 -11.80 22.29 15.73
N ILE A 26 -10.50 21.98 15.77
CA ILE A 26 -9.76 21.96 17.02
C ILE A 26 -9.44 23.40 17.45
N SER A 27 -9.73 23.69 18.72
CA SER A 27 -9.38 24.94 19.37
C SER A 27 -8.76 24.69 20.74
N VAL A 28 -8.09 25.71 21.26
CA VAL A 28 -7.53 25.73 22.61
C VAL A 28 -8.17 26.84 23.42
N ASP A 29 -8.39 26.57 24.70
CA ASP A 29 -8.88 27.52 25.71
C ASP A 29 -7.86 28.62 26.04
N LYS A 30 -6.57 28.34 25.83
CA LYS A 30 -5.48 29.29 26.07
C LYS A 30 -4.45 29.26 24.95
N GLY A 31 -4.18 30.42 24.36
CA GLY A 31 -3.21 30.59 23.27
C GLY A 31 -3.84 30.40 21.88
N VAL A 32 -3.00 30.11 20.89
CA VAL A 32 -3.39 29.84 19.50
C VAL A 32 -2.68 28.60 18.99
N LEU A 33 -3.33 27.85 18.10
CA LEU A 33 -2.68 26.74 17.38
C LEU A 33 -1.93 27.31 16.19
N CYS A 34 -0.61 27.26 16.26
CA CYS A 34 0.28 27.79 15.23
C CYS A 34 1.31 26.77 14.72
N TRP A 35 1.49 25.64 15.41
CA TRP A 35 2.41 24.60 15.00
C TRP A 35 1.69 23.26 14.84
N VAL A 36 1.93 22.61 13.71
CA VAL A 36 1.45 21.27 13.43
C VAL A 36 2.66 20.41 13.11
N TRP A 37 2.72 19.22 13.71
CA TRP A 37 3.75 18.24 13.41
C TRP A 37 3.05 16.95 12.98
N ILE A 38 3.32 16.53 11.75
CA ILE A 38 2.86 15.27 11.18
C ILE A 38 4.05 14.31 11.15
N GLU A 39 3.99 13.31 12.02
CA GLU A 39 4.87 12.14 11.99
C GLU A 39 4.39 11.15 10.92
N GLU A 40 5.31 10.38 10.36
CA GLU A 40 5.04 9.38 9.31
C GLU A 40 4.19 9.95 8.16
N ALA A 41 4.51 11.17 7.72
CA ALA A 41 3.71 11.89 6.73
C ALA A 41 3.49 11.13 5.40
N TYR A 42 4.29 10.10 5.10
CA TYR A 42 4.08 9.22 3.95
C TYR A 42 2.74 8.45 4.00
N GLU A 43 2.14 8.29 5.18
CA GLU A 43 0.83 7.65 5.35
C GLU A 43 -0.32 8.49 4.80
N ILE A 44 -0.11 9.81 4.63
CA ILE A 44 -1.05 10.66 3.93
C ILE A 44 -0.91 10.34 2.44
N THR A 45 -1.76 9.45 1.93
CA THR A 45 -1.68 9.00 0.53
C THR A 45 -2.26 10.03 -0.44
N ASN A 46 -3.15 10.91 0.03
CA ASN A 46 -3.80 11.96 -0.76
C ASN A 46 -3.33 13.36 -0.35
N GLU A 47 -2.73 14.09 -1.30
CA GLU A 47 -2.28 15.47 -1.11
C GLU A 47 -3.40 16.44 -0.70
N ASP A 48 -4.64 16.21 -1.14
CA ASP A 48 -5.77 17.08 -0.82
C ASP A 48 -6.15 17.06 0.67
N ASP A 49 -5.90 15.94 1.36
CA ASP A 49 -6.15 15.86 2.79
C ASP A 49 -5.11 16.65 3.58
N PHE A 50 -3.85 16.66 3.12
CA PHE A 50 -2.85 17.59 3.63
C PHE A 50 -3.25 19.04 3.34
N ASN A 51 -3.72 19.37 2.13
CA ASN A 51 -4.15 20.73 1.77
C ASN A 51 -5.29 21.23 2.68
N LYS A 52 -6.27 20.40 3.02
CA LYS A 52 -7.34 20.78 3.95
C LYS A 52 -6.80 21.14 5.33
N LEU A 53 -5.83 20.38 5.83
CA LEU A 53 -5.17 20.65 7.10
C LEU A 53 -4.38 21.95 7.04
N ASP A 54 -3.55 22.12 6.01
CA ASP A 54 -2.74 23.33 5.81
C ASP A 54 -3.61 24.59 5.77
N LEU A 55 -4.71 24.52 5.03
CA LEU A 55 -5.70 25.58 4.95
C LEU A 55 -6.48 25.79 6.26
N SER A 56 -6.45 24.88 7.23
CA SER A 56 -7.16 25.05 8.50
C SER A 56 -6.38 25.87 9.54
N ILE A 57 -5.05 25.91 9.43
CA ILE A 57 -4.19 26.66 10.35
C ILE A 57 -4.14 28.13 9.91
N ARG A 58 -5.20 28.88 10.21
CA ARG A 58 -5.37 30.30 9.86
C ARG A 58 -5.58 31.20 11.08
N GLY A 59 -5.57 32.52 10.88
CA GLY A 59 -5.78 33.53 11.93
C GLY A 59 -4.53 34.33 12.30
N GLU A 60 -4.71 35.43 13.04
CA GLU A 60 -3.62 36.22 13.58
C GLU A 60 -2.92 35.46 14.70
N VAL A 61 -1.58 35.52 14.72
CA VAL A 61 -0.74 34.95 15.78
C VAL A 61 -0.12 36.09 16.59
N PRO A 62 0.03 35.94 17.92
CA PRO A 62 0.68 36.98 18.73
C PRO A 62 2.11 37.27 18.29
N GLU A 63 2.63 38.45 18.64
CA GLU A 63 4.00 38.85 18.34
C GLU A 63 5.01 37.80 18.85
N GLY A 64 5.98 37.43 18.01
CA GLY A 64 6.96 36.39 18.29
C GLY A 64 6.51 34.95 17.97
N TYR A 65 5.25 34.73 17.57
CA TYR A 65 4.76 33.46 17.07
C TYR A 65 4.62 33.47 15.55
N PHE A 66 4.68 32.29 14.94
CA PHE A 66 4.55 32.08 13.51
C PHE A 66 3.85 30.74 13.25
N LYS A 67 3.29 30.57 12.05
CA LYS A 67 2.68 29.31 11.66
C LYS A 67 3.70 28.40 11.01
N GLN A 68 3.67 27.12 11.34
CA GLN A 68 4.53 26.13 10.71
C GLN A 68 3.87 24.76 10.71
N ILE A 69 4.02 24.06 9.60
CA ILE A 69 3.76 22.63 9.50
C ILE A 69 5.10 21.93 9.32
N THR A 70 5.36 20.98 10.20
CA THR A 70 6.56 20.14 10.17
C THR A 70 6.16 18.74 9.75
N LEU A 71 6.79 18.24 8.70
CA LEU A 71 6.60 16.88 8.20
C LEU A 71 7.87 16.07 8.48
N THR A 72 7.71 14.91 9.08
CA THR A 72 8.78 13.92 9.30
C THR A 72 8.34 12.59 8.73
N PHE A 73 9.19 11.98 7.90
CA PHE A 73 8.86 10.74 7.20
C PHE A 73 10.11 10.09 6.61
N ASN A 74 10.00 8.79 6.29
CA ASN A 74 11.00 8.06 5.51
C ASN A 74 10.61 8.09 4.01
N PRO A 75 11.56 8.31 3.08
CA PRO A 75 11.28 8.51 1.65
C PRO A 75 11.08 7.18 0.89
N TRP A 76 10.12 6.37 1.35
CA TRP A 76 9.88 5.01 0.88
C TRP A 76 9.63 4.90 -0.63
N SER A 77 8.91 5.87 -1.20
CA SER A 77 8.50 5.83 -2.60
C SER A 77 8.77 7.15 -3.32
N ALA A 78 9.48 7.08 -4.44
CA ALA A 78 9.70 8.21 -5.33
C ALA A 78 8.41 8.70 -6.03
N THR A 79 7.31 7.95 -5.97
CA THR A 79 6.00 8.37 -6.51
C THR A 79 5.14 9.09 -5.49
N SER A 80 5.59 9.22 -4.23
CA SER A 80 4.88 9.99 -3.21
C SER A 80 4.73 11.46 -3.62
N TRP A 81 3.54 12.03 -3.41
CA TRP A 81 3.28 13.46 -3.65
C TRP A 81 4.21 14.36 -2.82
N LEU A 82 4.67 13.89 -1.64
CA LEU A 82 5.65 14.60 -0.80
C LEU A 82 6.94 14.92 -1.55
N LYS A 83 7.40 13.99 -2.40
CA LYS A 83 8.61 14.20 -3.22
C LYS A 83 8.37 15.30 -4.24
N ALA A 84 7.33 15.14 -5.05
CA ALA A 84 7.01 16.04 -6.14
C ALA A 84 6.80 17.48 -5.63
N ARG A 85 6.08 17.63 -4.52
CA ARG A 85 5.73 18.92 -3.94
C ARG A 85 6.91 19.59 -3.24
N PHE A 86 7.58 18.89 -2.33
CA PHE A 86 8.55 19.56 -1.42
C PHE A 86 10.00 19.41 -1.87
N PHE A 87 10.35 18.33 -2.57
CA PHE A 87 11.75 18.03 -2.93
C PHE A 87 12.07 18.39 -4.39
N ASP A 88 11.14 18.08 -5.30
CA ASP A 88 11.33 18.35 -6.73
C ASP A 88 10.92 19.77 -7.14
N THR A 89 10.08 20.42 -6.33
CA THR A 89 9.58 21.79 -6.56
C THR A 89 9.95 22.70 -5.38
N PRO A 90 11.18 23.25 -5.34
CA PRO A 90 11.60 24.13 -4.26
C PRO A 90 10.71 25.36 -4.13
N ASP A 91 10.36 25.73 -2.91
CA ASP A 91 9.52 26.88 -2.56
C ASP A 91 10.22 27.71 -1.47
N GLU A 92 10.11 29.04 -1.52
CA GLU A 92 10.78 29.96 -0.59
C GLU A 92 10.28 29.82 0.85
N ASP A 93 9.04 29.37 1.04
CA ASP A 93 8.42 29.14 2.35
C ASP A 93 8.67 27.71 2.88
N THR A 94 9.38 26.87 2.12
CA THR A 94 9.65 25.48 2.49
C THR A 94 11.12 25.24 2.82
N PHE A 95 11.37 24.67 4.00
CA PHE A 95 12.68 24.12 4.37
C PHE A 95 12.67 22.59 4.31
N VAL A 96 13.53 22.01 3.48
CA VAL A 96 13.66 20.56 3.33
C VAL A 96 15.07 20.11 3.72
N LYS A 97 15.15 19.03 4.50
CA LYS A 97 16.42 18.43 4.89
C LYS A 97 16.27 16.92 5.06
N THR A 98 17.18 16.18 4.44
CA THR A 98 17.34 14.74 4.69
C THR A 98 18.38 14.54 5.79
N THR A 99 18.05 13.71 6.78
CA THR A 99 18.98 13.27 7.83
C THR A 99 19.06 11.75 7.82
N THR A 100 20.25 11.20 8.07
CA THR A 100 20.48 9.76 8.09
C THR A 100 20.94 9.29 9.46
N TRP A 101 21.08 7.97 9.65
CA TRP A 101 21.64 7.39 10.88
C TRP A 101 23.04 7.92 11.22
N GLN A 102 23.81 8.39 10.22
CA GLN A 102 25.14 8.96 10.41
C GLN A 102 25.10 10.26 11.22
N CYS A 103 23.98 11.00 11.19
CA CYS A 103 23.79 12.22 11.96
C CYS A 103 23.47 11.95 13.44
N ASN A 104 23.14 10.71 13.81
CA ASN A 104 22.75 10.37 15.18
C ASN A 104 23.98 9.98 16.02
N GLU A 105 24.39 10.87 16.91
CA GLU A 105 25.51 10.68 17.83
C GLU A 105 25.21 9.67 18.96
N TRP A 106 23.93 9.30 19.14
CA TRP A 106 23.46 8.43 20.23
C TRP A 106 23.36 6.95 19.83
N LEU A 107 23.67 6.60 18.57
CA LEU A 107 23.71 5.20 18.12
C LEU A 107 24.96 4.49 18.64
N ASP A 108 24.74 3.36 19.31
CA ASP A 108 25.81 2.47 19.75
C ASP A 108 26.39 1.64 18.58
N GLU A 109 27.44 0.86 18.86
CA GLU A 109 28.07 0.02 17.82
C GLU A 109 27.12 -1.05 17.27
N SER A 110 26.19 -1.56 18.07
CA SER A 110 25.23 -2.58 17.63
C SER A 110 24.26 -1.99 16.60
N ASP A 111 23.72 -0.81 16.88
CA ASP A 111 22.80 -0.11 15.98
C ASP A 111 23.50 0.31 14.68
N ARG A 112 24.72 0.85 14.78
CA ARG A 112 25.54 1.18 13.59
C ARG A 112 25.82 -0.06 12.74
N ASN A 113 26.08 -1.21 13.38
CA ASN A 113 26.33 -2.46 12.68
C ASN A 113 25.12 -2.96 11.87
N ILE A 114 23.88 -2.58 12.22
CA ILE A 114 22.70 -2.90 11.41
C ILE A 114 22.84 -2.24 10.03
N PHE A 115 23.14 -0.94 10.00
CA PHE A 115 23.32 -0.18 8.76
C PHE A 115 24.54 -0.64 7.97
N LEU A 116 25.67 -0.94 8.63
CA LEU A 116 26.86 -1.45 7.95
C LEU A 116 26.65 -2.84 7.32
N LYS A 117 25.94 -3.73 8.03
CA LYS A 117 25.55 -5.03 7.48
C LYS A 117 24.55 -4.86 6.33
N MET A 118 23.59 -3.94 6.47
CA MET A 118 22.64 -3.62 5.40
C MET A 118 23.35 -3.10 4.16
N GLN A 119 24.32 -2.19 4.31
CA GLN A 119 25.15 -1.69 3.21
C GLN A 119 25.85 -2.82 2.44
N LYS A 120 26.40 -3.79 3.17
CA LYS A 120 27.10 -4.94 2.57
C LYS A 120 26.16 -5.97 1.94
N ASN A 121 25.07 -6.30 2.63
CA ASN A 121 24.21 -7.43 2.28
C ASN A 121 23.05 -7.03 1.38
N ASN A 122 22.58 -5.80 1.51
CA ASN A 122 21.47 -5.23 0.73
C ASN A 122 21.74 -3.73 0.44
N PRO A 123 22.73 -3.41 -0.42
CA PRO A 123 23.13 -2.04 -0.72
C PRO A 123 21.99 -1.19 -1.30
N ARG A 124 20.97 -1.81 -1.89
CA ARG A 124 19.79 -1.10 -2.39
C ARG A 124 18.88 -0.64 -1.26
N ARG A 125 18.52 -1.53 -0.34
CA ARG A 125 17.76 -1.16 0.86
C ARG A 125 18.52 -0.13 1.70
N TYR A 126 19.84 -0.25 1.76
CA TYR A 126 20.70 0.73 2.40
C TYR A 126 20.64 2.13 1.74
N ARG A 127 20.47 2.25 0.42
CA ARG A 127 20.28 3.57 -0.21
C ARG A 127 19.02 4.28 0.31
N ILE A 128 17.95 3.54 0.54
CA ILE A 128 16.66 4.10 1.00
C ILE A 128 16.69 4.30 2.52
N GLU A 129 16.87 3.22 3.29
CA GLU A 129 16.80 3.23 4.76
C GLU A 129 18.06 3.78 5.43
N GLY A 130 19.21 3.66 4.78
CA GLY A 130 20.51 4.10 5.31
C GLY A 130 20.91 5.50 4.83
N GLU A 131 20.81 5.77 3.53
CA GLU A 131 21.23 7.05 2.92
C GLU A 131 20.07 8.03 2.73
N GLY A 132 18.82 7.62 2.96
CA GLY A 132 17.65 8.49 2.81
C GLY A 132 17.35 8.86 1.36
N GLU A 133 17.78 8.03 0.39
CA GLU A 133 17.38 8.19 -1.01
C GLU A 133 15.90 7.83 -1.20
N TRP A 134 15.26 8.48 -2.17
CA TRP A 134 13.91 8.12 -2.58
C TRP A 134 13.89 6.74 -3.23
N GLY A 135 13.04 5.84 -2.73
CA GLY A 135 12.89 4.52 -3.31
C GLY A 135 12.39 4.57 -4.77
N ILE A 136 13.23 4.15 -5.71
CA ILE A 136 12.81 3.84 -7.09
C ILE A 136 12.80 2.31 -7.22
N ALA A 137 11.64 1.77 -7.57
CA ALA A 137 11.49 0.36 -7.91
C ALA A 137 12.16 0.05 -9.27
N GLU A 138 13.50 0.04 -9.35
CA GLU A 138 14.22 -0.57 -10.46
C GLU A 138 13.74 -2.02 -10.64
N GLY A 139 13.19 -2.30 -11.82
CA GLY A 139 12.56 -3.59 -12.14
C GLY A 139 11.08 -3.68 -11.79
N LEU A 140 10.38 -2.57 -11.48
CA LEU A 140 8.93 -2.58 -11.21
C LEU A 140 8.16 -3.26 -12.33
N ILE A 141 7.28 -4.19 -11.97
CA ILE A 141 6.52 -4.99 -12.93
C ILE A 141 5.30 -4.22 -13.42
N TYR A 142 4.53 -3.61 -12.52
CA TYR A 142 3.32 -2.86 -12.86
C TYR A 142 3.56 -1.36 -12.70
N THR A 143 3.68 -0.65 -13.82
CA THR A 143 3.98 0.79 -13.86
C THR A 143 2.77 1.67 -14.17
N ASN A 144 1.69 1.08 -14.69
CA ASN A 144 0.44 1.76 -15.04
C ASN A 144 -0.61 1.62 -13.93
N VAL A 145 -0.28 2.17 -12.76
CA VAL A 145 -1.09 2.06 -11.54
C VAL A 145 -1.47 3.46 -11.07
N VAL A 146 -2.74 3.67 -10.76
CA VAL A 146 -3.28 4.90 -10.17
C VAL A 146 -4.08 4.58 -8.91
N CYS A 147 -4.13 5.53 -7.97
CA CYS A 147 -4.97 5.45 -6.78
C CYS A 147 -6.12 6.46 -6.95
N GLU A 148 -7.36 5.99 -6.98
CA GLU A 148 -8.54 6.83 -7.23
C GLU A 148 -9.69 6.39 -6.31
N ASP A 149 -10.35 7.35 -5.66
CA ASP A 149 -11.58 7.13 -4.91
C ASP A 149 -12.75 7.02 -5.90
N PHE A 150 -13.10 5.78 -6.26
CA PHE A 150 -14.17 5.49 -7.22
C PHE A 150 -15.36 4.80 -6.56
N ASN A 151 -16.56 5.06 -7.08
CA ASN A 151 -17.76 4.40 -6.61
C ASN A 151 -17.88 2.97 -7.16
N VAL A 152 -17.75 1.98 -6.27
CA VAL A 152 -17.82 0.54 -6.60
C VAL A 152 -19.11 0.15 -7.32
N ASP A 153 -20.25 0.74 -6.95
CA ASP A 153 -21.55 0.39 -7.58
C ASP A 153 -21.67 0.97 -9.00
N GLU A 154 -21.06 2.13 -9.27
CA GLU A 154 -20.99 2.70 -10.62
C GLU A 154 -20.11 1.86 -11.54
N ILE A 155 -18.95 1.42 -11.04
CA ILE A 155 -18.06 0.52 -11.76
C ILE A 155 -18.77 -0.82 -12.05
N ARG A 156 -19.46 -1.39 -11.06
CA ARG A 156 -20.23 -2.63 -11.22
C ARG A 156 -21.35 -2.50 -12.27
N ALA A 157 -21.90 -1.32 -12.48
CA ALA A 157 -22.95 -1.07 -13.47
C ALA A 157 -22.42 -0.96 -14.91
N ILE A 158 -21.10 -0.92 -15.12
CA ILE A 158 -20.50 -0.86 -16.47
C ILE A 158 -20.86 -2.14 -17.25
N PRO A 159 -21.46 -2.00 -18.46
CA PRO A 159 -21.82 -3.16 -19.28
C PRO A 159 -20.61 -4.04 -19.61
N GLY A 160 -20.69 -5.33 -19.25
CA GLY A 160 -19.64 -6.31 -19.55
C GLY A 160 -18.50 -6.39 -18.54
N ILE A 161 -18.56 -5.60 -17.45
CA ILE A 161 -17.61 -5.73 -16.36
C ILE A 161 -17.74 -7.09 -15.68
N LYS A 162 -16.62 -7.65 -15.25
CA LYS A 162 -16.57 -8.94 -14.55
C LYS A 162 -15.86 -8.79 -13.22
N SER A 163 -16.45 -9.30 -12.15
CA SER A 163 -15.81 -9.35 -10.84
C SER A 163 -15.05 -10.66 -10.65
N ALA A 164 -13.93 -10.59 -9.94
CA ALA A 164 -13.21 -11.74 -9.42
C ALA A 164 -12.83 -11.50 -7.95
N PHE A 165 -12.74 -12.61 -7.22
CA PHE A 165 -12.45 -12.64 -5.79
C PHE A 165 -11.45 -13.75 -5.58
N ASN A 166 -10.29 -13.43 -5.01
CA ASN A 166 -9.16 -14.35 -5.04
C ASN A 166 -8.44 -14.38 -3.71
N LEU A 167 -7.76 -15.49 -3.46
CA LEU A 167 -7.02 -15.71 -2.23
C LEU A 167 -5.66 -16.36 -2.53
N ASP A 168 -4.59 -15.66 -2.16
CA ASP A 168 -3.25 -16.24 -2.04
C ASP A 168 -3.04 -16.69 -0.59
N PHE A 169 -2.65 -17.96 -0.40
CA PHE A 169 -2.49 -18.55 0.94
C PHE A 169 -1.11 -18.23 1.50
N GLY A 170 -1.08 -17.81 2.76
CA GLY A 170 0.16 -17.55 3.50
C GLY A 170 0.06 -18.06 4.94
N PHE A 171 1.11 -18.73 5.44
CA PHE A 171 1.17 -19.13 6.85
C PHE A 171 2.15 -18.27 7.65
N THR A 172 3.43 -18.24 7.23
CA THR A 172 4.43 -17.28 7.72
C THR A 172 4.29 -15.93 7.04
N ASP A 173 3.91 -15.97 5.77
CA ASP A 173 3.56 -14.81 4.95
C ASP A 173 2.06 -14.51 5.07
N PRO A 174 1.57 -13.30 4.72
CA PRO A 174 0.16 -12.98 4.84
C PRO A 174 -0.71 -13.77 3.87
N ASN A 175 -1.90 -14.16 4.30
CA ASN A 175 -2.98 -14.52 3.38
C ASN A 175 -3.47 -13.23 2.73
N ALA A 176 -3.57 -13.20 1.39
CA ALA A 176 -3.99 -12.02 0.64
C ALA A 176 -5.30 -12.30 -0.10
N PHE A 177 -6.41 -11.81 0.45
CA PHE A 177 -7.71 -11.81 -0.20
C PHE A 177 -7.89 -10.50 -0.96
N VAL A 178 -8.06 -10.57 -2.28
CA VAL A 178 -8.18 -9.39 -3.16
C VAL A 178 -9.47 -9.49 -3.97
N CYS A 179 -10.18 -8.37 -4.07
CA CYS A 179 -11.39 -8.22 -4.86
C CYS A 179 -11.16 -7.24 -5.99
N GLU A 180 -11.41 -7.69 -7.22
CA GLU A 180 -11.25 -6.85 -8.41
C GLU A 180 -12.42 -6.91 -9.38
N MET A 181 -12.53 -5.86 -10.20
CA MET A 181 -13.42 -5.80 -11.35
C MET A 181 -12.62 -5.49 -12.61
N VAL A 182 -12.84 -6.26 -13.67
CA VAL A 182 -12.13 -6.12 -14.94
C VAL A 182 -13.07 -5.54 -16.00
N ASP A 183 -12.75 -4.33 -16.46
CA ASP A 183 -13.32 -3.72 -17.65
C ASP A 183 -12.39 -3.99 -18.84
N ASN A 184 -12.74 -5.02 -19.61
CA ASN A 184 -11.96 -5.42 -20.77
C ASN A 184 -12.11 -4.46 -21.96
N ALA A 185 -13.17 -3.65 -22.01
CA ALA A 185 -13.38 -2.69 -23.09
C ALA A 185 -12.50 -1.45 -22.89
N ALA A 186 -12.39 -0.97 -21.65
CA ALA A 186 -11.53 0.15 -21.28
C ALA A 186 -10.09 -0.27 -20.94
N MET A 187 -9.78 -1.57 -20.91
CA MET A 187 -8.50 -2.11 -20.45
C MET A 187 -8.15 -1.62 -19.04
N ARG A 188 -9.11 -1.74 -18.10
CA ARG A 188 -8.94 -1.34 -16.70
C ARG A 188 -9.23 -2.48 -15.73
N ILE A 189 -8.45 -2.52 -14.66
CA ILE A 189 -8.66 -3.41 -13.50
C ILE A 189 -8.86 -2.51 -12.28
N TYR A 190 -10.00 -2.67 -11.61
CA TYR A 190 -10.37 -1.91 -10.42
C TYR A 190 -10.21 -2.79 -9.19
N ILE A 191 -9.31 -2.44 -8.29
CA ILE A 191 -9.14 -3.11 -7.00
C ILE A 191 -9.95 -2.34 -5.96
N PHE A 192 -10.94 -3.00 -5.35
CA PHE A 192 -12.00 -2.31 -4.61
C PHE A 192 -12.28 -2.88 -3.21
N ASP A 193 -11.61 -3.95 -2.81
CA ASP A 193 -11.64 -4.46 -1.44
C ASP A 193 -10.46 -5.42 -1.23
N GLU A 194 -9.98 -5.51 0.00
CA GLU A 194 -8.85 -6.37 0.36
C GLU A 194 -8.95 -6.88 1.79
N TRP A 195 -8.25 -7.98 2.06
CA TRP A 195 -7.95 -8.39 3.43
C TRP A 195 -6.64 -9.17 3.49
N TYR A 196 -5.77 -8.74 4.40
CA TYR A 196 -4.44 -9.31 4.62
C TYR A 196 -4.29 -9.77 6.07
N GLN A 197 -3.85 -11.01 6.29
CA GLN A 197 -3.63 -11.53 7.64
C GLN A 197 -2.66 -12.72 7.70
N THR A 198 -1.68 -12.66 8.61
CA THR A 198 -0.73 -13.74 8.89
C THR A 198 -1.21 -14.67 10.01
N GLY A 199 -0.79 -15.93 9.98
CA GLY A 199 -0.89 -16.85 11.13
C GLY A 199 -2.30 -17.26 11.53
N VAL A 200 -3.26 -17.19 10.60
CA VAL A 200 -4.67 -17.56 10.84
C VAL A 200 -5.04 -18.87 10.17
N THR A 201 -6.08 -19.52 10.69
CA THR A 201 -6.58 -20.78 10.15
C THR A 201 -7.56 -20.54 9.01
N ASN A 202 -7.74 -21.55 8.13
CA ASN A 202 -8.71 -21.50 7.03
C ASN A 202 -10.15 -21.20 7.50
N LYS A 203 -10.50 -21.61 8.73
CA LYS A 203 -11.78 -21.26 9.34
C LYS A 203 -11.93 -19.74 9.55
N ILE A 204 -10.90 -19.07 10.09
CA ILE A 204 -10.91 -17.62 10.29
C ILE A 204 -10.98 -16.90 8.94
N ILE A 205 -10.24 -17.39 7.95
CA ILE A 205 -10.30 -16.86 6.57
C ILE A 205 -11.74 -16.94 6.03
N ALA A 206 -12.39 -18.10 6.14
CA ALA A 206 -13.77 -18.29 5.69
C ALA A 206 -14.78 -17.39 6.43
N GLU A 207 -14.66 -17.26 7.76
CA GLU A 207 -15.49 -16.37 8.56
C GLU A 207 -15.33 -14.91 8.13
N GLN A 208 -14.09 -14.48 7.87
CA GLN A 208 -13.81 -13.12 7.44
C GLN A 208 -14.34 -12.82 6.03
N ILE A 209 -14.13 -13.72 5.06
CA ILE A 209 -14.69 -13.58 3.69
C ILE A 209 -16.22 -13.44 3.74
N LYS A 210 -16.89 -14.22 4.59
CA LYS A 210 -18.35 -14.11 4.80
C LYS A 210 -18.73 -12.78 5.43
N LYS A 211 -17.98 -12.31 6.43
CA LYS A 211 -18.22 -11.03 7.11
C LYS A 211 -18.07 -9.84 6.17
N MET A 212 -17.13 -9.90 5.23
CA MET A 212 -16.98 -8.91 4.15
C MET A 212 -18.10 -8.97 3.10
N GLY A 213 -18.97 -9.99 3.16
CA GLY A 213 -20.13 -10.14 2.25
C GLY A 213 -19.87 -11.02 1.03
N TYR A 214 -18.70 -11.64 0.92
CA TYR A 214 -18.29 -12.41 -0.27
C TYR A 214 -18.49 -13.92 -0.15
N GLY A 215 -19.08 -14.41 0.94
CA GLY A 215 -19.29 -15.85 1.16
C GLY A 215 -20.13 -16.56 0.08
N GLY A 216 -20.95 -15.81 -0.67
CA GLY A 216 -21.72 -16.35 -1.80
C GLY A 216 -20.96 -16.38 -3.14
N GLN A 217 -19.81 -15.73 -3.22
CA GLN A 217 -19.00 -15.58 -4.43
C GLN A 217 -18.10 -16.79 -4.65
N LYS A 218 -17.67 -16.97 -5.90
CA LYS A 218 -16.60 -17.91 -6.24
C LYS A 218 -15.26 -17.29 -5.87
N ILE A 219 -14.47 -17.99 -5.06
CA ILE A 219 -13.16 -17.53 -4.61
C ILE A 219 -12.09 -18.35 -5.31
N ILE A 220 -11.20 -17.71 -6.07
CA ILE A 220 -10.13 -18.40 -6.80
C ILE A 220 -8.89 -18.42 -5.92
N CYS A 221 -8.46 -19.62 -5.56
CA CYS A 221 -7.35 -19.84 -4.64
C CYS A 221 -6.09 -20.33 -5.36
N ASP A 222 -4.93 -20.15 -4.73
CA ASP A 222 -3.72 -20.83 -5.20
C ASP A 222 -3.93 -22.35 -5.30
N ASN A 223 -3.49 -22.92 -6.44
CA ASN A 223 -3.64 -24.32 -6.76
C ASN A 223 -2.59 -25.23 -6.08
N ALA A 224 -1.56 -24.64 -5.45
CA ALA A 224 -0.54 -25.38 -4.72
C ALA A 224 -1.05 -25.92 -3.37
N GLU A 225 -2.20 -25.42 -2.89
CA GLU A 225 -2.80 -25.77 -1.59
C GLU A 225 -4.18 -26.47 -1.71
N PRO A 226 -4.29 -27.67 -2.34
CA PRO A 226 -5.58 -28.37 -2.48
C PRO A 226 -6.29 -28.68 -1.15
N LYS A 227 -5.51 -28.89 -0.07
CA LYS A 227 -6.05 -29.16 1.26
C LYS A 227 -6.78 -27.93 1.81
N SER A 228 -6.16 -26.75 1.71
CA SER A 228 -6.76 -25.50 2.20
C SER A 228 -8.02 -25.13 1.42
N ILE A 229 -8.05 -25.41 0.11
CA ILE A 229 -9.28 -25.28 -0.70
C ILE A 229 -10.40 -26.17 -0.17
N ALA A 230 -10.12 -27.44 0.11
CA ALA A 230 -11.13 -28.36 0.64
C ALA A 230 -11.65 -27.90 2.01
N GLU A 231 -10.77 -27.42 2.90
CA GLU A 231 -11.16 -26.88 4.20
C GLU A 231 -12.04 -25.62 4.06
N LEU A 232 -11.76 -24.72 3.13
CA LEU A 232 -12.63 -23.57 2.84
C LEU A 232 -14.00 -24.01 2.29
N GLN A 233 -14.04 -25.06 1.47
CA GLN A 233 -15.29 -25.63 0.96
C GLN A 233 -16.15 -26.24 2.07
N ASP A 234 -15.52 -26.95 3.01
CA ASP A 234 -16.20 -27.51 4.20
C ASP A 234 -16.76 -26.38 5.09
N GLU A 235 -16.06 -25.26 5.17
CA GLU A 235 -16.52 -24.03 5.81
C GLU A 235 -17.54 -23.25 4.94
N GLY A 236 -17.99 -23.78 3.80
CA GLY A 236 -19.07 -23.21 2.99
C GLY A 236 -18.67 -22.05 2.06
N ILE A 237 -17.38 -21.89 1.76
CA ILE A 237 -16.88 -20.99 0.72
C ILE A 237 -16.86 -21.73 -0.63
N LYS A 238 -17.27 -21.06 -1.71
CA LYS A 238 -17.17 -21.62 -3.07
C LYS A 238 -15.75 -21.45 -3.62
N ALA A 239 -14.77 -22.07 -2.96
CA ALA A 239 -13.37 -22.01 -3.36
C ALA A 239 -13.09 -22.89 -4.58
N GLU A 240 -12.38 -22.36 -5.58
CA GLU A 240 -11.92 -23.06 -6.78
C GLU A 240 -10.41 -22.86 -6.96
N PRO A 241 -9.64 -23.87 -7.41
CA PRO A 241 -8.23 -23.68 -7.68
C PRO A 241 -8.00 -22.80 -8.91
N SER A 242 -6.96 -21.97 -8.87
CA SER A 242 -6.43 -21.23 -10.01
C SER A 242 -5.91 -22.18 -11.11
N ARG A 243 -5.73 -21.68 -12.33
CA ARG A 243 -5.24 -22.50 -13.44
C ARG A 243 -3.77 -22.90 -13.23
N LYS A 244 -3.45 -24.19 -13.45
CA LYS A 244 -2.07 -24.69 -13.45
C LYS A 244 -1.39 -24.48 -14.81
N GLY A 245 -0.18 -23.93 -14.80
CA GLY A 245 0.73 -23.91 -15.95
C GLY A 245 2.12 -23.40 -15.55
N LYS A 246 3.19 -24.07 -15.99
CA LYS A 246 4.59 -23.70 -15.67
C LYS A 246 4.97 -22.30 -16.16
N ASP A 247 4.30 -21.79 -17.20
CA ASP A 247 4.49 -20.43 -17.75
C ASP A 247 3.38 -19.45 -17.34
N SER A 248 2.52 -19.82 -16.38
CA SER A 248 1.31 -19.03 -16.03
C SER A 248 1.60 -17.71 -15.32
N VAL A 249 2.67 -17.65 -14.53
CA VAL A 249 3.06 -16.46 -13.75
C VAL A 249 3.42 -15.31 -14.69
N ASN A 250 4.44 -15.50 -15.54
CA ASN A 250 4.90 -14.47 -16.46
C ASN A 250 3.86 -14.13 -17.51
N HIS A 251 3.11 -15.12 -18.01
CA HIS A 251 2.03 -14.88 -18.95
C HIS A 251 0.88 -14.07 -18.32
N GLY A 252 0.51 -14.36 -17.06
CA GLY A 252 -0.49 -13.59 -16.33
C GLY A 252 -0.02 -12.17 -16.02
N ILE A 253 1.25 -12.00 -15.64
CA ILE A 253 1.88 -10.68 -15.47
C ILE A 253 1.80 -9.87 -16.76
N GLN A 254 2.23 -10.45 -17.89
CA GLN A 254 2.18 -9.80 -19.21
C GLN A 254 0.76 -9.43 -19.62
N LEU A 255 -0.22 -10.29 -19.33
CA LEU A 255 -1.63 -10.00 -19.60
C LEU A 255 -2.07 -8.74 -18.84
N ILE A 256 -1.80 -8.70 -17.53
CA ILE A 256 -2.20 -7.60 -16.63
C ILE A 256 -1.46 -6.31 -16.97
N GLN A 257 -0.20 -6.36 -17.42
CA GLN A 257 0.57 -5.19 -17.86
C GLN A 257 -0.10 -4.39 -19.00
N ASN A 258 -1.03 -5.00 -19.74
CA ASN A 258 -1.79 -4.29 -20.78
C ASN A 258 -2.93 -3.43 -20.22
N TYR A 259 -3.22 -3.52 -18.92
CA TYR A 259 -4.31 -2.81 -18.26
C TYR A 259 -3.78 -1.64 -17.43
N GLN A 260 -4.60 -0.60 -17.27
CA GLN A 260 -4.43 0.36 -16.18
C GLN A 260 -5.06 -0.23 -14.92
N ILE A 261 -4.29 -0.26 -13.83
CA ILE A 261 -4.76 -0.73 -12.53
C ILE A 261 -5.17 0.49 -11.71
N VAL A 262 -6.43 0.52 -11.28
CA VAL A 262 -7.02 1.58 -10.47
C VAL A 262 -7.28 1.00 -9.09
N VAL A 263 -6.53 1.47 -8.09
CA VAL A 263 -6.61 0.97 -6.71
C VAL A 263 -7.45 1.93 -5.88
N HIS A 264 -8.47 1.40 -5.19
CA HIS A 264 -9.27 2.19 -4.26
C HIS A 264 -8.44 2.56 -3.01
N PRO A 265 -8.53 3.78 -2.45
CA PRO A 265 -7.64 4.25 -1.37
C PRO A 265 -7.64 3.41 -0.08
N HIS A 266 -8.71 2.66 0.18
CA HIS A 266 -8.79 1.76 1.33
C HIS A 266 -7.99 0.45 1.16
N CYS A 267 -7.48 0.15 -0.04
CA CYS A 267 -6.70 -1.05 -0.35
C CYS A 267 -5.22 -0.76 -0.13
N VAL A 268 -4.88 -0.46 1.12
CA VAL A 268 -3.57 0.06 1.52
C VAL A 268 -2.47 -0.99 1.36
N GLU A 269 -2.73 -2.24 1.75
CA GLU A 269 -1.73 -3.31 1.67
C GLU A 269 -1.48 -3.72 0.21
N PHE A 270 -2.53 -3.84 -0.61
CA PHE A 270 -2.37 -4.07 -2.05
C PHE A 270 -1.60 -2.93 -2.71
N LYS A 271 -1.90 -1.66 -2.36
CA LYS A 271 -1.19 -0.51 -2.90
C LYS A 271 0.29 -0.52 -2.54
N LYS A 272 0.62 -0.93 -1.32
CA LYS A 272 1.99 -1.09 -0.86
C LYS A 272 2.70 -2.20 -1.63
N GLU A 273 2.07 -3.35 -1.83
CA GLU A 273 2.68 -4.45 -2.59
C GLU A 273 2.91 -4.08 -4.06
N ILE A 274 1.90 -3.52 -4.74
CA ILE A 274 2.00 -3.22 -6.16
C ILE A 274 3.08 -2.16 -6.46
N ASP A 275 3.29 -1.21 -5.57
CA ASP A 275 4.33 -0.18 -5.70
C ASP A 275 5.75 -0.74 -5.55
N ASN A 276 5.89 -1.92 -4.95
CA ASN A 276 7.17 -2.55 -4.66
C ASN A 276 7.39 -3.86 -5.45
N TYR A 277 6.39 -4.34 -6.19
CA TYR A 277 6.47 -5.61 -6.92
C TYR A 277 7.41 -5.53 -8.13
N CYS A 278 8.62 -6.07 -7.96
CA CYS A 278 9.72 -5.98 -8.92
C CYS A 278 10.12 -7.35 -9.48
N TRP A 279 10.80 -7.36 -10.61
CA TRP A 279 11.60 -8.50 -11.05
C TRP A 279 12.74 -8.78 -10.05
N GLY A 280 12.88 -10.04 -9.66
CA GLY A 280 13.96 -10.52 -8.79
C GLY A 280 15.33 -10.39 -9.47
N LYS A 281 16.39 -10.41 -8.67
CA LYS A 281 17.78 -10.23 -9.14
C LYS A 281 18.59 -11.53 -9.01
N ASP A 282 19.51 -11.75 -9.94
CA ASP A 282 20.50 -12.83 -9.85
C ASP A 282 21.64 -12.47 -8.87
N LYS A 283 22.59 -13.40 -8.71
CA LYS A 283 23.74 -13.22 -7.80
C LYS A 283 24.64 -12.04 -8.19
N ASP A 284 24.59 -11.61 -9.44
CA ASP A 284 25.39 -10.51 -10.00
C ASP A 284 24.59 -9.19 -9.99
N GLY A 285 23.36 -9.19 -9.45
CA GLY A 285 22.49 -8.02 -9.33
C GLY A 285 21.72 -7.66 -10.59
N LYS A 286 21.72 -8.51 -11.63
CA LYS A 286 20.94 -8.31 -12.85
C LYS A 286 19.50 -8.80 -12.66
N LEU A 287 18.55 -8.10 -13.28
CA LEU A 287 17.14 -8.51 -13.26
C LEU A 287 16.97 -9.86 -13.96
N THR A 288 16.13 -10.70 -13.37
CA THR A 288 15.72 -12.01 -13.87
C THR A 288 14.30 -11.93 -14.45
N ASP A 289 13.85 -13.03 -15.04
CA ASP A 289 12.48 -13.23 -15.53
C ASP A 289 11.53 -13.74 -14.44
N LYS A 290 11.95 -13.71 -13.17
CA LYS A 290 11.13 -14.15 -12.04
C LYS A 290 10.81 -12.96 -11.16
N PRO A 291 9.54 -12.76 -10.76
CA PRO A 291 9.21 -11.72 -9.80
C PRO A 291 9.87 -12.01 -8.45
N ASP A 292 10.17 -10.94 -7.72
CA ASP A 292 10.53 -11.02 -6.31
C ASP A 292 9.30 -11.44 -5.47
N HIS A 293 9.53 -12.20 -4.41
CA HIS A 293 8.46 -12.79 -3.60
C HIS A 293 8.02 -11.87 -2.45
N GLU A 294 8.82 -10.87 -2.04
CA GLU A 294 8.56 -10.08 -0.84
C GLU A 294 7.23 -9.31 -0.89
N PHE A 295 6.78 -8.95 -2.10
CA PHE A 295 5.56 -8.16 -2.34
C PHE A 295 4.62 -8.84 -3.35
N SER A 296 4.59 -10.17 -3.38
CA SER A 296 3.88 -10.90 -4.43
C SER A 296 2.45 -11.31 -4.10
N HIS A 297 2.05 -11.36 -2.83
CA HIS A 297 0.81 -12.04 -2.42
C HIS A 297 -0.46 -11.47 -3.07
N GLY A 298 -0.67 -10.16 -3.00
CA GLY A 298 -1.78 -9.48 -3.66
C GLY A 298 -1.68 -9.55 -5.18
N MET A 299 -0.46 -9.53 -5.73
CA MET A 299 -0.21 -9.60 -7.17
C MET A 299 -0.56 -10.98 -7.71
N ASP A 300 -0.21 -12.02 -6.96
CA ASP A 300 -0.54 -13.41 -7.23
C ASP A 300 -2.05 -13.63 -7.11
N SER A 301 -2.67 -13.10 -6.04
CA SER A 301 -4.11 -13.11 -5.82
C SER A 301 -4.89 -12.48 -6.99
N MET A 302 -4.59 -11.23 -7.35
CA MET A 302 -5.16 -10.55 -8.53
C MET A 302 -4.94 -11.36 -9.81
N ARG A 303 -3.73 -11.91 -10.01
CA ARG A 303 -3.42 -12.67 -11.22
C ARG A 303 -4.30 -13.91 -11.35
N TYR A 304 -4.61 -14.60 -10.26
CA TYR A 304 -5.50 -15.77 -10.30
C TYR A 304 -6.87 -15.42 -10.87
N GLY A 305 -7.46 -14.31 -10.42
CA GLY A 305 -8.76 -13.85 -10.86
C GLY A 305 -8.78 -13.36 -12.30
N VAL A 306 -7.88 -12.44 -12.63
CA VAL A 306 -7.77 -11.88 -13.99
C VAL A 306 -7.54 -12.99 -15.02
N THR A 307 -6.63 -13.91 -14.73
CA THR A 307 -6.32 -15.02 -15.64
C THR A 307 -7.53 -15.93 -15.85
N LYS A 308 -8.30 -16.22 -14.81
CA LYS A 308 -9.51 -17.04 -14.89
C LYS A 308 -10.63 -16.33 -15.67
N LEU A 309 -10.77 -15.01 -15.53
CA LEU A 309 -11.81 -14.22 -16.20
C LEU A 309 -11.56 -14.01 -17.70
N LEU A 310 -10.29 -13.86 -18.09
CA LEU A 310 -9.89 -13.45 -19.43
C LEU A 310 -9.46 -14.60 -20.34
N LEU A 311 -8.90 -15.68 -19.79
CA LEU A 311 -8.50 -16.83 -20.61
C LEU A 311 -9.69 -17.79 -20.80
N PRO A 312 -9.96 -18.28 -22.02
CA PRO A 312 -10.99 -19.29 -22.27
C PRO A 312 -10.64 -20.60 -21.54
N ASP A 313 -11.63 -21.34 -21.06
CA ASP A 313 -11.39 -22.65 -20.44
C ASP A 313 -10.62 -23.53 -21.41
N ALA A 314 -9.52 -24.12 -20.92
CA ALA A 314 -8.73 -25.05 -21.72
C ALA A 314 -9.66 -26.20 -22.09
N PHE A 315 -9.98 -26.35 -23.37
CA PHE A 315 -10.69 -27.51 -23.87
C PHE A 315 -9.85 -28.74 -23.53
N SER A 316 -10.32 -29.52 -22.56
CA SER A 316 -9.89 -30.90 -22.36
C SER A 316 -10.40 -31.67 -23.57
N PHE A 317 -9.51 -32.00 -24.49
CA PHE A 317 -9.79 -33.08 -25.42
C PHE A 317 -9.55 -34.38 -24.65
N ASP A 318 -10.65 -35.05 -24.28
CA ASP A 318 -10.62 -36.48 -23.94
C ASP A 318 -10.06 -37.30 -25.12
#